data_AF-A0A353AZX4-F1
#
_entry.id   AF-A0A353AZX4-F1
#
_cell.length_a   1.000
_cell.length_b   1.000
_cell.length_c   1.000
_cell.angle_alpha   90.00
_cell.angle_beta   90.00
_cell.angle_gamma   90.00
#
_symmetry.space_group_name_H-M   'P 1'
#
loop_
_entity.id
_entity.type
_entity.pdbx_description
1 polymer ?
#
loop_
_entity_poly.entity_id
_entity_poly.type
_entity_poly.pdbx_seq_one_letter_code
_entity_poly.pdbx_strand_id
1 'polypeptide(L)'
;DGTLAEVSGNVGDACGCSLVGGTVIVRGNAGNQVAIHAGGGLVVVLGRAGDFVGQGLAGADAFIRSKVGNSAGYGMVAGTLLLGNGAGENMGHKMRGGVLYVRGDVASVSADVRKVRMKDADFMRVGLLLARVGIKSDGKDFRAYRSRAEKG
;
A
#
# COMPACT_ATOMS: atom_id res chain seq x y z
N ASP A 1 17.40 9.56 1.23
CA ASP A 1 18.45 8.60 0.82
C ASP A 1 18.06 7.98 -0.53
N GLY A 2 18.77 8.34 -1.60
CA GLY A 2 18.39 8.02 -2.99
C GLY A 2 18.69 6.59 -3.46
N THR A 3 18.74 5.62 -2.55
CA THR A 3 19.07 4.22 -2.88
C THR A 3 17.91 3.55 -3.61
N LEU A 4 18.19 2.91 -4.75
CA LEU A 4 17.23 2.11 -5.52
C LEU A 4 17.70 0.66 -5.58
N ALA A 5 16.85 -0.27 -5.14
CA ALA A 5 17.00 -1.70 -5.34
C ALA A 5 15.93 -2.20 -6.30
N GLU A 6 16.33 -2.88 -7.38
CA GLU A 6 15.41 -3.36 -8.41
C GLU A 6 15.58 -4.86 -8.64
N VAL A 7 14.48 -5.60 -8.64
CA VAL A 7 14.44 -7.05 -8.87
C VAL A 7 13.65 -7.34 -10.14
N SER A 8 14.34 -7.90 -11.15
CA SER A 8 13.73 -8.35 -12.42
C SER A 8 13.18 -9.78 -12.30
N GLY A 9 12.22 -9.98 -11.40
CA GLY A 9 11.65 -11.31 -11.12
C GLY A 9 10.71 -11.31 -9.93
N ASN A 10 10.39 -12.51 -9.45
CA ASN A 10 9.59 -12.69 -8.24
C ASN A 10 10.46 -12.63 -6.99
N VAL A 11 9.87 -12.19 -5.88
CA VAL A 11 10.48 -12.23 -4.54
C VAL A 11 9.58 -13.03 -3.60
N GLY A 12 10.17 -13.54 -2.52
CA GLY A 12 9.43 -14.22 -1.45
C GLY A 12 8.70 -13.27 -0.51
N ASP A 13 8.49 -13.74 0.71
CA ASP A 13 7.81 -13.00 1.78
C ASP A 13 8.67 -11.84 2.31
N ALA A 14 8.00 -10.91 3.00
CA ALA A 14 8.61 -9.80 3.74
C ALA A 14 9.49 -8.85 2.89
N CYS A 15 9.24 -8.75 1.58
CA CYS A 15 9.93 -7.81 0.71
C CYS A 15 9.76 -6.36 1.22
N GLY A 16 10.87 -5.64 1.43
CA GLY A 16 10.86 -4.28 1.96
C GLY A 16 10.51 -4.18 3.45
N CYS A 17 10.66 -5.27 4.21
CA CYS A 17 10.49 -5.28 5.66
C CYS A 17 11.35 -4.21 6.34
N SER A 18 10.73 -3.45 7.26
CA SER A 18 11.40 -2.41 8.07
C SER A 18 12.20 -1.41 7.25
N LEU A 19 11.80 -1.15 6.00
CA LEU A 19 12.42 -0.12 5.18
C LEU A 19 12.32 1.23 5.90
N VAL A 20 13.45 1.92 6.05
CA VAL A 20 13.53 3.25 6.69
C VAL A 20 13.72 4.37 5.67
N GLY A 21 14.11 4.04 4.44
CA GLY A 21 14.42 4.97 3.36
C GLY A 21 14.81 4.24 2.07
N GLY A 22 15.03 4.97 0.99
CA GLY A 22 15.26 4.40 -0.34
C GLY A 22 14.00 3.86 -1.04
N THR A 23 14.20 3.15 -2.16
CA THR A 23 13.15 2.58 -3.00
C THR A 23 13.46 1.14 -3.37
N VAL A 24 12.48 0.26 -3.24
CA VAL A 24 12.52 -1.15 -3.69
C VAL A 24 11.50 -1.34 -4.80
N ILE A 25 11.91 -1.84 -5.95
CA ILE A 25 11.02 -2.14 -7.09
C ILE A 25 11.13 -3.62 -7.45
N VAL A 26 10.00 -4.31 -7.42
CA VAL A 26 9.87 -5.71 -7.84
C VAL A 26 9.09 -5.76 -9.15
N ARG A 27 9.72 -6.23 -10.23
CA ARG A 27 9.09 -6.40 -11.56
C ARG A 27 8.34 -7.72 -11.74
N GLY A 28 8.09 -8.45 -10.66
CA GLY A 28 7.29 -9.67 -10.63
C GLY A 28 6.34 -9.68 -9.44
N ASN A 29 5.99 -10.88 -8.98
CA ASN A 29 5.15 -11.10 -7.80
C ASN A 29 5.99 -11.07 -6.51
N ALA A 30 5.32 -10.75 -5.40
CA ALA A 30 5.87 -10.86 -4.06
C ALA A 30 5.02 -11.81 -3.22
N GLY A 31 5.63 -12.38 -2.17
CA GLY A 31 4.94 -13.19 -1.20
C GLY A 31 4.11 -12.37 -0.20
N ASN A 32 3.95 -12.90 1.00
CA ASN A 32 3.24 -12.28 2.12
C ASN A 32 4.05 -11.14 2.75
N GLN A 33 3.39 -10.30 3.54
CA GLN A 33 4.03 -9.32 4.44
C GLN A 33 4.94 -8.29 3.73
N VAL A 34 4.65 -7.97 2.47
CA VAL A 34 5.34 -6.89 1.75
C VAL A 34 5.23 -5.58 2.55
N ALA A 35 6.35 -4.88 2.73
CA ALA A 35 6.46 -3.63 3.50
C ALA A 35 6.02 -3.74 4.97
N ILE A 36 6.12 -4.93 5.58
CA ILE A 36 5.86 -5.10 7.01
C ILE A 36 6.78 -4.19 7.84
N HIS A 37 6.20 -3.43 8.76
CA HIS A 37 6.90 -2.49 9.64
C HIS A 37 7.74 -1.40 8.93
N ALA A 38 7.55 -1.17 7.64
CA ALA A 38 8.30 -0.14 6.92
C ALA A 38 7.94 1.27 7.44
N GLY A 39 8.97 2.00 7.88
CA GLY A 39 8.88 3.33 8.50
C GLY A 39 9.19 4.49 7.55
N GLY A 40 9.84 4.22 6.41
CA GLY A 40 10.13 5.22 5.39
C GLY A 40 10.52 4.60 4.05
N GLY A 41 10.63 5.44 3.02
CA GLY A 41 10.94 4.99 1.66
C GLY A 41 9.71 4.52 0.87
N LEU A 42 9.97 3.81 -0.22
CA LEU A 42 8.96 3.32 -1.18
C LEU A 42 9.18 1.85 -1.53
N VAL A 43 8.16 1.01 -1.38
CA VAL A 43 8.15 -0.38 -1.86
C VAL A 43 7.14 -0.53 -2.99
N VAL A 44 7.59 -1.02 -4.14
CA VAL A 44 6.75 -1.23 -5.32
C VAL A 44 6.78 -2.68 -5.75
N VAL A 45 5.61 -3.27 -5.95
CA VAL A 45 5.46 -4.60 -6.57
C VAL A 45 4.58 -4.47 -7.80
N LEU A 46 5.13 -4.77 -8.98
CA LEU A 46 4.41 -4.69 -10.24
C LEU A 46 3.57 -5.94 -10.52
N GLY A 47 3.73 -7.02 -9.75
CA GLY A 47 2.88 -8.20 -9.78
C GLY A 47 1.78 -8.19 -8.71
N ARG A 48 1.40 -9.40 -8.29
CA ARG A 48 0.56 -9.67 -7.12
C ARG A 48 1.40 -9.70 -5.84
N ALA A 49 0.74 -9.51 -4.70
CA ALA A 49 1.33 -9.75 -3.39
C ALA A 49 0.38 -10.59 -2.53
N GLY A 50 0.94 -11.33 -1.58
CA GLY A 50 0.20 -12.22 -0.68
C GLY A 50 -0.57 -11.50 0.41
N ASP A 51 -0.73 -12.18 1.55
CA ASP A 51 -1.45 -11.67 2.71
C ASP A 51 -0.61 -10.66 3.49
N PHE A 52 -1.26 -9.86 4.34
CA PHE A 52 -0.63 -8.94 5.29
C PHE A 52 0.28 -7.88 4.67
N VAL A 53 0.05 -7.50 3.41
CA VAL A 53 0.74 -6.38 2.77
C VAL A 53 0.56 -5.11 3.62
N GLY A 54 1.65 -4.44 3.97
CA GLY A 54 1.67 -3.24 4.80
C GLY A 54 1.29 -3.49 6.26
N GLN A 55 1.49 -4.71 6.77
CA GLN A 55 1.28 -5.00 8.19
C GLN A 55 2.17 -4.10 9.05
N GLY A 56 1.57 -3.37 9.99
CA GLY A 56 2.31 -2.46 10.87
C GLY A 56 3.05 -1.33 10.14
N LEU A 57 2.63 -0.98 8.91
CA LEU A 57 3.22 0.10 8.12
C LEU A 57 3.20 1.41 8.94
N ALA A 58 4.36 2.06 9.02
CA ALA A 58 4.65 3.08 10.02
C ALA A 58 5.31 4.34 9.44
N GLY A 59 5.06 4.65 8.16
CA GLY A 59 5.52 5.88 7.53
C GLY A 59 6.02 5.73 6.09
N ALA A 60 6.30 4.50 5.65
CA ALA A 60 6.66 4.25 4.26
C ALA A 60 5.45 4.32 3.31
N ASP A 61 5.77 4.41 2.02
CA ASP A 61 4.82 4.24 0.94
C ASP A 61 4.97 2.85 0.32
N ALA A 62 3.86 2.17 0.05
CA ALA A 62 3.84 0.89 -0.62
C ALA A 62 2.82 0.89 -1.78
N PHE A 63 3.23 0.45 -2.96
CA PHE A 63 2.36 0.33 -4.14
C PHE A 63 2.41 -1.08 -4.72
N ILE A 64 1.25 -1.74 -4.76
CA ILE A 64 1.10 -3.04 -5.43
C ILE A 64 0.21 -2.85 -6.65
N ARG A 65 0.72 -3.14 -7.84
CA ARG A 65 0.00 -2.89 -9.11
C ARG A 65 -1.22 -3.81 -9.28
N SER A 66 -1.12 -5.06 -8.84
CA SER A 66 -2.18 -6.07 -8.99
C SER A 66 -2.93 -6.31 -7.67
N LYS A 67 -3.70 -7.41 -7.62
CA LYS A 67 -4.48 -7.82 -6.46
C LYS A 67 -3.56 -8.25 -5.32
N VAL A 68 -3.94 -7.88 -4.10
CA VAL A 68 -3.30 -8.36 -2.86
C VAL A 68 -4.18 -9.37 -2.12
N GLY A 69 -3.56 -10.15 -1.24
CA GLY A 69 -4.24 -11.10 -0.36
C GLY A 69 -5.05 -10.45 0.77
N ASN A 70 -5.27 -11.23 1.81
CA ASN A 70 -6.06 -10.88 2.98
C ASN A 70 -5.31 -9.96 3.94
N SER A 71 -6.05 -9.23 4.77
CA SER A 71 -5.55 -8.41 5.87
C SER A 71 -4.54 -7.33 5.45
N ALA A 72 -4.66 -6.80 4.23
CA ALA A 72 -3.85 -5.67 3.77
C ALA A 72 -4.03 -4.48 4.71
N GLY A 73 -2.94 -3.85 5.13
CA GLY A 73 -2.92 -2.74 6.09
C GLY A 73 -3.20 -3.14 7.54
N TYR A 74 -3.03 -4.43 7.91
CA TYR A 74 -3.25 -4.87 9.29
C TYR A 74 -2.37 -4.09 10.27
N GLY A 75 -2.96 -3.42 11.25
CA GLY A 75 -2.20 -2.67 12.26
C GLY A 75 -1.41 -1.47 11.70
N MET A 76 -1.70 -1.00 10.49
CA MET A 76 -1.06 0.18 9.89
C MET A 76 -1.28 1.43 10.77
N VAL A 77 -0.21 2.17 11.04
CA VAL A 77 -0.23 3.35 11.94
C VAL A 77 0.07 4.65 11.21
N ALA A 78 0.82 4.61 10.11
CA ALA A 78 1.15 5.77 9.28
C ALA A 78 1.58 5.33 7.86
N GLY A 79 1.73 6.30 6.96
CA GLY A 79 2.18 6.06 5.58
C GLY A 79 1.04 5.90 4.57
N THR A 80 1.35 5.38 3.39
CA THR A 80 0.36 5.14 2.32
C THR A 80 0.50 3.75 1.75
N LEU A 81 -0.63 3.02 1.68
CA LEU A 81 -0.70 1.75 0.97
C LEU A 81 -1.64 1.89 -0.24
N LEU A 82 -1.06 1.84 -1.44
CA LEU A 82 -1.72 2.01 -2.73
C LEU A 82 -1.91 0.64 -3.40
N LEU A 83 -3.16 0.24 -3.61
CA LEU A 83 -3.54 -1.07 -4.13
C LEU A 83 -4.20 -0.91 -5.52
N GLY A 84 -3.50 -1.39 -6.55
CA GLY A 84 -3.86 -1.15 -7.95
C GLY A 84 -4.92 -2.08 -8.52
N ASN A 85 -5.28 -3.18 -7.85
CA ASN A 85 -6.36 -4.06 -8.30
C ASN A 85 -7.02 -4.87 -7.17
N GLY A 86 -7.43 -4.16 -6.12
CA GLY A 86 -8.24 -4.74 -5.07
C GLY A 86 -7.47 -5.51 -4.01
N ALA A 87 -8.21 -6.00 -3.02
CA ALA A 87 -7.68 -6.73 -1.87
C ALA A 87 -8.58 -7.89 -1.47
N GLY A 88 -8.03 -8.82 -0.69
CA GLY A 88 -8.78 -9.89 -0.03
C GLY A 88 -9.65 -9.38 1.13
N GLU A 89 -9.85 -10.26 2.11
CA GLU A 89 -10.70 -10.02 3.26
C GLU A 89 -10.02 -9.16 4.34
N ASN A 90 -10.81 -8.54 5.22
CA ASN A 90 -10.37 -7.84 6.43
C ASN A 90 -9.35 -6.71 6.19
N MET A 91 -9.48 -5.99 5.06
CA MET A 91 -8.59 -4.87 4.75
C MET A 91 -8.68 -3.80 5.85
N GLY A 92 -7.52 -3.39 6.36
CA GLY A 92 -7.37 -2.34 7.37
C GLY A 92 -7.72 -2.77 8.80
N HIS A 93 -7.79 -4.07 9.09
CA HIS A 93 -8.04 -4.53 10.47
C HIS A 93 -6.97 -3.99 11.44
N LYS A 94 -7.41 -3.40 12.55
CA LYS A 94 -6.57 -2.68 13.52
C LYS A 94 -5.78 -1.49 12.97
N MET A 95 -6.13 -0.96 11.79
CA MET A 95 -5.51 0.27 11.28
C MET A 95 -5.79 1.43 12.23
N ARG A 96 -4.73 2.12 12.67
CA ARG A 96 -4.81 3.27 13.59
C ARG A 96 -4.49 4.58 12.91
N GLY A 97 -3.77 4.57 11.79
CA GLY A 97 -3.60 5.76 10.98
C GLY A 97 -2.99 5.55 9.59
N GLY A 98 -2.80 6.65 8.88
CA GLY A 98 -2.35 6.67 7.48
C GLY A 98 -3.51 6.51 6.49
N VAL A 99 -3.22 6.13 5.24
CA VAL A 99 -4.25 6.02 4.20
C VAL A 99 -4.05 4.80 3.30
N LEU A 100 -5.17 4.12 3.02
CA LEU A 100 -5.27 3.08 2.01
C LEU A 100 -5.95 3.68 0.76
N TYR A 101 -5.30 3.61 -0.39
CA TYR A 101 -5.92 3.96 -1.67
C TYR A 101 -6.12 2.69 -2.49
N VAL A 102 -7.35 2.42 -2.92
CA VAL A 102 -7.70 1.15 -3.58
C VAL A 102 -8.44 1.38 -4.88
N ARG A 103 -7.91 0.82 -5.96
CA ARG A 103 -8.61 0.60 -7.22
C ARG A 103 -9.06 -0.85 -7.32
N GLY A 104 -10.22 -1.11 -7.93
CA GLY A 104 -10.78 -2.47 -8.01
C GLY A 104 -11.31 -2.96 -6.67
N ASP A 105 -11.90 -4.16 -6.64
CA ASP A 105 -12.74 -4.60 -5.54
C ASP A 105 -12.01 -5.15 -4.31
N VAL A 106 -12.58 -4.89 -3.14
CA VAL A 106 -12.11 -5.40 -1.85
C VAL A 106 -13.14 -6.40 -1.36
N ALA A 107 -12.71 -7.62 -1.03
CA ALA A 107 -13.64 -8.68 -0.61
C ALA A 107 -14.37 -8.30 0.71
N SER A 108 -13.63 -7.79 1.70
CA SER A 108 -14.24 -7.17 2.88
C SER A 108 -13.33 -6.11 3.50
N VAL A 109 -13.95 -5.06 4.04
CA VAL A 109 -13.26 -3.98 4.76
C VAL A 109 -13.52 -4.19 6.25
N SER A 110 -12.49 -4.06 7.08
CA SER A 110 -12.64 -4.21 8.53
C SER A 110 -13.55 -3.12 9.13
N ALA A 111 -14.09 -3.39 10.31
CA ALA A 111 -14.88 -2.41 11.05
C ALA A 111 -14.06 -1.18 11.48
N ASP A 112 -12.72 -1.29 11.59
CA ASP A 112 -11.82 -0.23 12.04
C ASP A 112 -11.62 0.88 11.02
N VAL A 113 -12.05 0.67 9.78
CA VAL A 113 -11.78 1.56 8.66
C VAL A 113 -13.08 2.06 8.03
N ARG A 114 -13.04 3.27 7.48
CA ARG A 114 -14.14 3.84 6.69
C ARG A 114 -13.64 4.32 5.35
N LYS A 115 -14.46 4.12 4.32
CA LYS A 115 -14.29 4.84 3.04
C LYS A 115 -14.53 6.32 3.29
N VAL A 116 -13.69 7.17 2.72
CA VAL A 116 -13.80 8.64 2.82
C VAL A 116 -13.79 9.27 1.44
N ARG A 117 -14.32 10.49 1.33
CA ARG A 117 -14.21 11.29 0.12
C ARG A 117 -12.74 11.66 -0.11
N MET A 118 -12.24 11.43 -1.32
CA MET A 118 -10.93 11.89 -1.73
C MET A 118 -10.91 13.42 -1.90
N LYS A 119 -9.87 14.06 -1.38
CA LYS A 119 -9.55 15.48 -1.54
C LYS A 119 -8.47 15.66 -2.62
N ASP A 120 -8.19 16.88 -3.05
CA ASP A 120 -7.16 17.16 -4.06
C ASP A 120 -5.78 16.64 -3.67
N ALA A 121 -5.43 16.73 -2.37
CA ALA A 121 -4.21 16.14 -1.82
C ALA A 121 -4.14 14.61 -1.99
N ASP A 122 -5.28 13.91 -1.97
CA ASP A 122 -5.34 12.47 -2.21
C ASP A 122 -5.01 12.14 -3.67
N PHE A 123 -5.64 12.85 -4.60
CA PHE A 123 -5.39 12.66 -6.03
C PHE A 123 -3.94 12.98 -6.40
N MET A 124 -3.40 14.09 -5.88
CA MET A 124 -1.98 14.43 -6.05
C MET A 124 -1.07 13.34 -5.48
N ARG A 125 -1.37 12.80 -4.30
CA ARG A 125 -0.55 11.76 -3.67
C ARG A 125 -0.55 10.46 -4.48
N VAL A 126 -1.71 10.01 -4.94
CA VAL A 126 -1.83 8.84 -5.83
C VAL A 126 -1.06 9.08 -7.14
N GLY A 127 -1.27 10.22 -7.79
CA GLY A 127 -0.59 10.56 -9.04
C GLY A 127 0.93 10.58 -8.90
N LEU A 128 1.46 11.18 -7.82
CA LEU A 128 2.90 11.22 -7.54
C LEU A 128 3.50 9.83 -7.31
N LEU A 129 2.83 8.96 -6.54
CA LEU A 129 3.30 7.60 -6.30
C LEU A 129 3.32 6.75 -7.58
N LEU A 130 2.30 6.88 -8.42
CA LEU A 130 2.24 6.18 -9.70
C LEU A 130 3.27 6.72 -10.70
N ALA A 131 3.48 8.03 -10.74
CA ALA A 131 4.46 8.66 -11.62
C ALA A 131 5.90 8.21 -11.32
N ARG A 132 6.25 7.95 -10.05
CA ARG A 132 7.55 7.41 -9.64
C ARG A 132 7.89 6.06 -10.29
N VAL A 133 6.89 5.34 -10.79
CA VAL A 133 7.07 4.04 -11.45
C VAL A 133 6.60 4.06 -12.90
N GLY A 134 6.51 5.26 -13.49
CA GLY A 134 6.19 5.46 -14.91
C GLY A 134 4.71 5.26 -15.26
N ILE A 135 3.81 5.22 -14.27
CA ILE A 135 2.38 5.05 -14.49
C ILE A 135 1.71 6.43 -14.46
N LYS A 136 1.12 6.86 -15.57
CA LYS A 136 0.32 8.08 -15.65
C LYS A 136 -1.12 7.79 -15.22
N SER A 137 -1.62 8.51 -14.22
CA SER A 137 -3.01 8.46 -13.75
C SER A 137 -3.35 9.74 -13.00
N ASP A 138 -4.63 10.14 -13.02
CA ASP A 138 -5.18 11.23 -12.20
C ASP A 138 -5.79 10.73 -10.87
N GLY A 139 -5.69 9.43 -10.60
CA GLY A 139 -6.12 8.79 -9.36
C GLY A 139 -7.64 8.70 -9.16
N LYS A 140 -8.46 9.09 -10.14
CA LYS A 140 -9.94 9.10 -10.02
C LYS A 140 -10.55 7.70 -9.94
N ASP A 141 -9.83 6.68 -10.39
CA ASP A 141 -10.21 5.27 -10.31
C ASP A 141 -9.93 4.65 -8.91
N PHE A 142 -9.34 5.42 -7.98
CA PHE A 142 -9.07 4.98 -6.62
C PHE A 142 -10.16 5.44 -5.63
N ARG A 143 -10.23 4.72 -4.52
CA ARG A 143 -11.05 5.01 -3.35
C ARG A 143 -10.13 5.14 -2.13
N ALA A 144 -10.36 6.14 -1.28
CA ALA A 144 -9.61 6.31 -0.05
C ALA A 144 -10.30 5.68 1.15
N TYR A 145 -9.51 5.03 2.01
CA TYR A 145 -9.95 4.47 3.27
C TYR A 145 -9.01 4.92 4.40
N ARG A 146 -9.58 5.28 5.55
CA ARG A 146 -8.86 5.79 6.72
C ARG A 146 -9.40 5.17 8.02
N SER A 147 -8.55 5.14 9.05
CA SER A 147 -8.89 4.67 10.39
C SER A 147 -10.07 5.43 10.98
N ARG A 148 -11.04 4.72 11.56
CA ARG A 148 -12.15 5.28 12.34
C ARG A 148 -11.71 5.93 13.64
N ALA A 149 -10.57 5.52 14.19
CA ALA A 149 -10.04 6.02 15.44
C ALA A 149 -9.30 7.37 15.29
N GLU A 150 -8.94 7.78 14.07
CA GLU A 150 -8.34 9.10 13.83
C GLU A 150 -9.36 10.21 14.13
N LYS A 151 -9.11 10.97 15.21
CA LYS A 151 -9.75 12.27 15.44
C LYS A 151 -9.12 13.27 14.45
N GLY A 152 -9.97 13.86 13.61
CA GLY A 152 -9.57 14.85 12.60
C GLY A 152 -9.11 16.17 13.21
#